data_AF-Q7G7E7-F1
#
_entry.id   AF-Q7G7E7-F1
#
_cell.length_a   1.000
_cell.length_b   1.000
_cell.length_c   1.000
_cell.angle_alpha   90.00
_cell.angle_beta   90.00
_cell.angle_gamma   90.00
#
_symmetry.space_group_name_H-M   'P 1'
#
loop_
_entity.id
_entity.type
_entity.pdbx_description
1 polymer ?
#
loop_
_entity_poly.entity_id
_entity_poly.type
_entity_poly.pdbx_seq_one_letter_code
_entity_poly.pdbx_strand_id
1 'polypeptide(L)'
;MTMQIYGAKVEVACETEGPNTQANSVFTATDEFGNFTFHLPSRLHATPSLENACVVKVLQLPPDSACGLRHRPAASYRIRPSSSLSSSADGFRAYTAGVIRLQHGGTPSGECVQEHFGK
;
A
#
# COMPACT_ATOMS: atom_id res chain seq x y z
N MET A 1 -14.16 -5.41 15.29
CA MET A 1 -12.82 -6.02 15.34
C MET A 1 -12.04 -5.60 14.10
N THR A 2 -10.73 -5.35 14.20
CA THR A 2 -9.87 -5.02 13.05
C THR A 2 -8.86 -6.12 12.85
N MET A 3 -8.66 -6.56 11.61
CA MET A 3 -7.79 -7.68 11.27
C MET A 3 -6.72 -7.22 10.29
N GLN A 4 -5.49 -7.71 10.50
CA GLN A 4 -4.38 -7.51 9.58
C GLN A 4 -4.56 -8.48 8.41
N ILE A 5 -4.15 -8.08 7.20
CA ILE A 5 -4.32 -8.88 5.98
C ILE A 5 -2.94 -9.25 5.44
N TYR A 6 -2.62 -10.53 5.39
CA TYR A 6 -1.39 -11.05 4.80
C TYR A 6 -1.61 -11.35 3.32
N GLY A 7 -0.61 -11.14 2.47
CA GLY A 7 -0.68 -11.49 1.05
C GLY A 7 -1.61 -10.62 0.20
N ALA A 8 -2.05 -9.47 0.71
CA ALA A 8 -2.79 -8.50 -0.11
C ALA A 8 -1.85 -7.87 -1.15
N LYS A 9 -2.27 -7.88 -2.42
CA LYS A 9 -1.52 -7.26 -3.51
C LYS A 9 -1.72 -5.75 -3.48
N VAL A 10 -0.61 -5.04 -3.37
CA VAL A 10 -0.55 -3.58 -3.32
C VAL A 10 0.22 -3.06 -4.53
N GLU A 11 -0.32 -2.03 -5.18
CA GLU A 11 0.36 -1.24 -6.20
C GLU A 11 0.73 0.12 -5.61
N VAL A 12 1.98 0.54 -5.82
CA VAL A 12 2.41 1.92 -5.63
C VAL A 12 2.63 2.51 -7.02
N ALA A 13 1.73 3.39 -7.44
CA ALA A 13 1.78 4.05 -8.74
C ALA A 13 2.25 5.49 -8.54
N CYS A 14 3.32 5.87 -9.23
CA CYS A 14 3.87 7.22 -9.19
C CYS A 14 3.87 7.85 -10.58
N GLU A 15 3.40 9.10 -10.66
CA GLU A 15 3.45 9.92 -11.86
C GLU A 15 4.77 10.69 -11.89
N THR A 16 5.48 10.64 -13.02
CA THR A 16 6.65 11.48 -13.26
C THR A 16 6.25 12.68 -14.13
N GLU A 17 6.62 13.89 -13.72
CA GLU A 17 6.45 15.07 -14.57
C GLU A 17 7.37 14.97 -15.80
N GLY A 18 6.81 15.01 -17.01
CA GLY A 18 7.55 14.97 -18.26
C GLY A 18 6.70 14.56 -19.48
N PRO A 19 7.18 14.78 -20.72
CA PRO A 19 6.43 14.50 -21.96
C PRO A 19 6.18 13.01 -22.23
N ASN A 20 6.73 12.13 -21.39
CA ASN A 20 6.58 10.68 -21.49
C ASN A 20 6.01 10.18 -20.16
N THR A 21 4.73 10.47 -19.93
CA THR A 21 3.96 10.15 -18.71
C THR A 21 3.70 8.64 -18.60
N GLN A 22 4.75 7.83 -18.50
CA GLN A 22 4.61 6.44 -18.12
C GLN A 22 4.52 6.38 -16.59
N ALA A 23 3.34 6.02 -16.08
CA ALA A 23 3.17 5.74 -14.66
C ALA A 23 4.18 4.66 -14.25
N ASN A 24 5.00 4.96 -13.25
CA ASN A 24 5.95 4.01 -12.71
C ASN A 24 5.29 3.28 -11.54
N SER A 25 4.91 2.02 -11.77
CA SER A 25 4.23 1.20 -10.79
C SER A 25 5.18 0.15 -10.19
N VAL A 26 5.14 0.03 -8.87
CA VAL A 26 5.76 -1.07 -8.13
C VAL A 26 4.66 -1.90 -7.50
N PHE A 27 4.76 -3.22 -7.64
CA PHE A 27 3.83 -4.17 -7.03
C PHE A 27 4.51 -4.86 -5.86
N THR A 28 3.80 -4.98 -4.75
CA THR A 28 4.26 -5.68 -3.55
C THR A 28 3.09 -6.42 -2.89
N ALA A 29 3.39 -7.25 -1.90
CA ALA A 29 2.42 -7.96 -1.10
C ALA A 29 2.57 -7.58 0.38
N THR A 30 1.48 -7.64 1.13
CA THR A 30 1.55 -7.44 2.58
C THR A 30 2.15 -8.66 3.30
N ASP A 31 2.93 -8.41 4.35
CA ASP A 31 3.50 -9.40 5.24
C ASP A 31 2.50 -9.90 6.29
N GLU A 32 2.94 -10.81 7.16
CA GLU A 32 2.11 -11.46 8.18
C GLU A 32 1.46 -10.47 9.16
N PHE A 33 2.02 -9.27 9.28
CA PHE A 33 1.50 -8.18 10.10
C PHE A 33 0.61 -7.19 9.31
N GLY A 34 0.37 -7.47 8.03
CA GLY A 34 -0.35 -6.59 7.11
C GLY A 34 0.45 -5.36 6.66
N ASN A 35 1.76 -5.31 6.91
CA ASN A 35 2.60 -4.23 6.44
C ASN A 35 3.16 -4.53 5.05
N PHE A 36 3.60 -3.50 4.33
CA PHE A 36 4.31 -3.68 3.07
C PHE A 36 5.45 -2.68 2.99
N THR A 37 6.53 -3.08 2.32
CA THR A 37 7.66 -2.21 2.00
C THR A 37 7.88 -2.25 0.50
N PHE A 38 8.30 -1.12 -0.07
CA PHE A 38 8.70 -1.04 -1.47
C PHE A 38 9.97 -0.21 -1.57
N HIS A 39 10.84 -0.59 -2.51
CA HIS A 39 11.99 0.22 -2.88
C HIS A 39 11.55 1.25 -3.91
N LEU A 40 11.89 2.51 -3.68
CA LEU A 40 11.62 3.58 -4.63
C LEU A 40 12.45 3.32 -5.90
N PRO A 41 11.83 3.27 -7.10
CA PRO A 41 12.57 3.15 -8.34
C PRO A 41 13.53 4.33 -8.58
N SER A 42 14.70 4.08 -9.15
CA SER A 42 15.74 5.09 -9.35
C SER A 42 15.27 6.33 -10.13
N ARG A 43 14.35 6.17 -11.09
CA ARG A 43 13.77 7.28 -11.88
C ARG A 43 12.98 8.28 -11.04
N LEU A 44 12.50 7.85 -9.86
CA LEU A 44 11.72 8.66 -8.93
C LEU A 44 12.57 9.29 -7.83
N HIS A 45 13.88 8.99 -7.77
CA HIS A 45 14.78 9.59 -6.78
C HIS A 45 14.92 11.11 -6.95
N ALA A 46 14.77 11.61 -8.17
CA ALA A 46 14.81 13.04 -8.47
C ALA A 46 13.45 13.74 -8.30
N THR A 47 12.37 13.01 -8.00
CA THR A 47 11.04 13.60 -7.83
C THR A 47 10.97 14.37 -6.51
N PRO A 48 10.75 15.70 -6.54
CA PRO A 48 10.84 16.53 -5.33
C PRO A 48 9.72 16.24 -4.31
N SER A 49 8.53 15.89 -4.81
CA SER A 49 7.32 15.73 -4.01
C SER A 49 6.63 14.38 -4.29
N LEU A 50 7.23 13.29 -3.80
CA LEU A 50 6.68 11.93 -3.96
C LEU A 50 5.31 11.76 -3.31
N GLU A 51 5.00 12.52 -2.26
CA GLU A 51 3.67 12.52 -1.61
C GLU A 51 2.53 13.01 -2.52
N ASN A 52 2.86 13.82 -3.52
CA ASN A 52 1.90 14.30 -4.52
C ASN A 52 1.93 13.45 -5.80
N ALA A 53 3.08 12.87 -6.12
CA ALA A 53 3.28 12.05 -7.32
C ALA A 53 2.79 10.60 -7.15
N CYS A 54 2.83 10.05 -5.93
CA CYS A 54 2.60 8.64 -5.69
C CYS A 54 1.30 8.35 -4.94
N VAL A 55 0.62 7.29 -5.35
CA VAL A 55 -0.55 6.72 -4.67
C VAL A 55 -0.38 5.23 -4.46
N VAL A 56 -0.88 4.75 -3.33
CA VAL A 56 -0.97 3.33 -3.00
C VAL A 56 -2.37 2.84 -3.31
N LYS A 57 -2.50 1.69 -3.96
CA LYS A 57 -3.76 1.03 -4.26
C LYS A 57 -3.69 -0.42 -3.78
N VAL A 58 -4.73 -0.86 -3.09
CA VAL A 58 -4.89 -2.29 -2.76
C VAL A 58 -5.65 -2.93 -3.92
N LEU A 59 -4.95 -3.74 -4.72
CA LEU A 59 -5.51 -4.32 -5.94
C LEU A 59 -6.32 -5.58 -5.68
N GLN A 60 -5.84 -6.41 -4.76
CA GLN A 60 -6.41 -7.73 -4.52
C GLN A 60 -6.15 -8.15 -3.07
N LEU A 61 -7.14 -8.74 -2.43
CA LEU A 61 -6.99 -9.41 -1.14
C LEU A 61 -6.66 -10.89 -1.38
N PRO A 62 -5.95 -11.56 -0.44
CA PRO A 62 -5.69 -12.99 -0.56
C PRO A 62 -7.01 -13.77 -0.77
N PRO A 63 -7.02 -14.80 -1.61
CA PRO A 63 -8.24 -15.55 -1.96
C PRO A 63 -8.92 -16.19 -0.75
N ASP A 64 -8.15 -16.50 0.30
CA ASP A 64 -8.62 -17.06 1.58
C ASP A 64 -9.14 -16.01 2.58
N SER A 65 -9.16 -14.72 2.20
CA SER A 65 -9.81 -13.73 3.05
C SER A 65 -11.32 -13.72 2.83
N ALA A 66 -12.08 -13.95 3.90
CA ALA A 66 -13.53 -13.69 3.92
C ALA A 66 -13.89 -12.20 3.74
N CYS A 67 -12.87 -11.34 3.67
CA CYS A 67 -13.00 -9.92 3.38
C CYS A 67 -12.98 -9.71 1.86
N GLY A 68 -14.14 -9.42 1.26
CA GLY A 68 -14.22 -9.01 -0.14
C GLY A 68 -13.93 -7.52 -0.32
N LEU A 69 -13.06 -7.15 -1.27
CA LEU A 69 -13.09 -5.82 -1.86
C LEU A 69 -14.38 -5.76 -2.70
N ARG A 70 -15.44 -5.09 -2.23
CA ARG A 70 -16.48 -4.63 -3.16
C ARG A 70 -15.76 -3.86 -4.28
N HIS A 71 -16.13 -4.12 -5.52
CA HIS A 71 -15.62 -3.55 -6.78
C HIS A 71 -15.72 -2.01 -6.91
N ARG A 72 -15.54 -1.26 -5.82
CA ARG A 72 -15.20 0.15 -5.87
C ARG A 72 -13.81 0.25 -6.47
N PRO A 73 -13.52 1.24 -7.33
CA PRO A 73 -12.15 1.50 -7.76
C PRO A 73 -11.24 1.49 -6.53
N ALA A 74 -10.18 0.68 -6.58
CA ALA A 74 -9.23 0.52 -5.49
C ALA A 74 -8.90 1.91 -4.94
N ALA A 75 -9.32 2.18 -3.70
CA ALA A 75 -9.16 3.50 -3.12
C ALA A 75 -7.67 3.86 -3.18
N SER A 76 -7.37 5.05 -3.70
CA SER A 76 -6.01 5.56 -3.77
C SER A 76 -5.65 6.22 -2.45
N TYR A 77 -4.61 5.71 -1.81
CA TYR A 77 -4.09 6.21 -0.55
C TYR A 77 -2.82 7.01 -0.81
N ARG A 78 -2.78 8.28 -0.38
CA ARG A 78 -1.57 9.10 -0.52
C ARG A 78 -0.51 8.66 0.48
N ILE A 79 0.75 8.73 0.06
CA ILE A 79 1.88 8.58 0.96
C ILE A 79 2.24 9.92 1.60
N ARG A 80 2.90 9.88 2.75
CA ARG A 80 3.38 11.05 3.49
C ARG A 80 4.81 10.80 3.96
N PRO A 81 5.62 11.85 4.15
CA PRO A 81 6.93 11.72 4.77
C PRO A 81 6.81 11.05 6.14
N SER A 82 7.67 10.06 6.40
CA SER A 82 7.69 9.38 7.69
C SER A 82 8.40 10.24 8.73
N SER A 83 7.64 10.85 9.65
CA SER A 83 8.18 11.67 10.73
C SER A 83 9.01 10.87 11.73
N SER A 84 8.74 9.57 11.90
CA SER A 84 9.49 8.67 12.78
C SER A 84 10.89 8.32 12.26
N LEU A 85 11.15 8.50 10.96
CA LEU A 85 12.46 8.30 10.33
C LEU A 85 13.18 9.61 10.00
N SER A 86 12.64 10.76 10.43
CA SER A 86 13.24 12.09 10.15
C SER A 86 14.56 12.36 10.89
N SER A 87 15.03 11.43 11.72
CA SER A 87 16.34 11.46 12.34
C SER A 87 17.38 10.67 11.53
N SER A 88 17.47 10.89 10.22
CA SER A 88 18.57 10.35 9.42
C SER A 88 19.53 11.49 9.04
N ALA A 89 20.68 11.50 9.73
CA ALA A 89 21.87 12.23 9.31
C ALA A 89 22.47 11.71 7.98
N ASP A 90 21.71 10.92 7.20
CA ASP A 90 22.21 10.01 6.15
C ASP A 90 21.46 10.14 4.81
N GLY A 91 20.53 11.09 4.66
CA GLY A 91 19.93 11.40 3.35
C GLY A 91 18.90 10.40 2.80
N PHE A 92 18.48 9.40 3.58
CA PHE A 92 17.38 8.51 3.19
C PHE A 92 16.01 9.16 3.44
N ARG A 93 15.19 9.30 2.38
CA ARG A 93 13.78 9.74 2.48
C ARG A 93 12.86 8.54 2.61
N ALA A 94 12.20 8.42 3.76
CA ALA A 94 11.19 7.39 4.01
C ALA A 94 9.77 7.95 3.87
N TYR A 95 8.87 7.15 3.31
CA TYR A 95 7.45 7.50 3.15
C TYR A 95 6.58 6.40 3.74
N THR A 96 5.39 6.78 4.21
CA THR A 96 4.39 5.86 4.74
C THR A 96 3.01 6.21 4.19
N ALA A 97 2.20 5.19 3.90
CA ALA A 97 0.77 5.35 3.61
C ALA A 97 -0.08 5.43 4.89
N GLY A 98 0.54 5.26 6.07
CA GLY A 98 -0.17 5.09 7.33
C GLY A 98 -0.97 3.79 7.38
N VAL A 99 -1.96 3.73 8.26
CA VAL A 99 -2.85 2.57 8.39
C VAL A 99 -3.96 2.66 7.34
N ILE A 100 -3.91 1.78 6.35
CA ILE A 100 -4.97 1.62 5.35
C ILE A 100 -6.08 0.76 5.96
N ARG A 101 -7.27 1.34 6.15
CA ARG A 101 -8.46 0.62 6.63
C ARG A 101 -9.39 0.31 5.46
N LEU A 102 -9.57 -0.97 5.19
CA LEU A 102 -10.56 -1.46 4.23
C LEU A 102 -11.89 -1.63 4.96
N GLN A 103 -12.96 -1.04 4.43
CA GLN A 103 -14.30 -1.22 4.99
C GLN A 103 -14.96 -2.42 4.34
N HIS A 104 -15.47 -3.32 5.17
CA HIS A 104 -16.19 -4.50 4.73
C HIS A 104 -17.58 -4.09 4.19
N GLY A 105 -17.91 -4.52 2.96
CA GLY A 105 -19.13 -4.12 2.24
C GLY A 105 -20.36 -5.01 2.44
N GLY A 106 -20.62 -5.51 3.66
CA GLY A 106 -21.85 -6.27 3.98
C GLY A 106 -21.78 -7.32 5.10
N THR A 107 -20.64 -7.95 5.36
CA THR A 107 -20.42 -8.97 6.41
C THR A 107 -19.95 -8.34 7.73
N PRO A 108 -20.50 -8.76 8.89
CA PRO A 108 -20.10 -8.24 10.20
C PRO A 108 -18.62 -8.48 10.48
N SER A 109 -17.98 -7.52 11.17
CA SER A 109 -16.52 -7.49 11.43
C SER A 109 -15.92 -8.70 12.18
N GLY A 110 -16.75 -9.67 12.57
CA GLY A 110 -16.33 -10.92 13.20
C GLY A 110 -16.00 -12.06 12.22
N GLU A 111 -16.31 -11.92 10.93
CA GLU A 111 -16.15 -13.01 9.94
C GLU A 111 -14.97 -12.82 8.98
N CYS A 112 -14.24 -11.69 9.02
CA CYS A 112 -13.05 -11.49 8.19
C CYS A 112 -11.82 -12.24 8.72
N VAL A 113 -11.96 -13.53 9.03
CA VAL A 113 -10.85 -14.34 9.51
C VAL A 113 -9.98 -14.76 8.31
N GLN A 114 -8.67 -14.57 8.41
CA GLN A 114 -7.75 -15.30 7.56
C GLN A 114 -7.68 -16.72 8.11
N GLU A 115 -8.08 -17.73 7.34
CA GLU A 115 -7.80 -19.10 7.73
C GLU A 115 -6.28 -19.31 7.70
N HIS A 116 -5.69 -19.56 8.87
CA HIS A 116 -4.30 -20.01 8.93
C HIS A 116 -4.25 -21.39 8.28
N PHE A 117 -3.77 -21.47 7.03
CA PHE A 117 -3.40 -22.75 6.44
C PHE A 117 -2.09 -23.22 7.09
N GLY A 118 -2.21 -23.72 8.32
CA GLY A 118 -1.19 -24.53 8.97
C GLY A 118 -1.09 -25.84 8.20
N LYS A 119 0.09 -26.06 7.60
CA LYS A 119 0.47 -27.30 6.93
C LYS A 119 0.53 -28.48 7.90
#